data_AF-A0A1Y2U3R6-F1
#
_entry.id   AF-A0A1Y2U3R6-F1
#
_cell.length_a   1.000
_cell.length_b   1.000
_cell.length_c   1.000
_cell.angle_alpha   90.00
_cell.angle_beta   90.00
_cell.angle_gamma   90.00
#
_symmetry.space_group_name_H-M   'P 1'
#
loop_
_entity.id
_entity.type
_entity.pdbx_description
1 polymer ?
#
loop_
_entity_poly.entity_id
_entity_poly.type
_entity_poly.pdbx_seq_one_letter_code
_entity_poly.pdbx_strand_id
1 'polypeptide(L)'
;MRKAVDRYERLDVGALEVDDSATCMLDLVLRRQMFEAKKAGIAATNPTKGPAMLDEMFVRLVEGHDSRANTLAWFVKFMEAYPAVQNELRTTLKSAFPGPDPPTVDRILNTEIPYLDGTLEESLRPAGTAKGTVRQALVDTDILGHKIPESTKVLLNLHINQTPYSFDESKRSPGCQTAIPI
;
A
#
# COMPACT_ATOMS: atom_id res chain seq x y z
N MET A 1 -24.94 3.34 -2.23
CA MET A 1 -24.58 3.86 -3.57
C MET A 1 -25.51 4.96 -4.06
N ARG A 2 -26.83 4.72 -4.29
CA ARG A 2 -27.76 5.74 -4.84
C ARG A 2 -27.72 7.09 -4.11
N LYS A 3 -27.84 7.09 -2.78
CA LYS A 3 -27.73 8.32 -1.96
C LYS A 3 -26.43 9.11 -2.19
N ALA A 4 -25.30 8.42 -2.40
CA ALA A 4 -24.02 9.07 -2.65
C ALA A 4 -23.94 9.66 -4.07
N VAL A 5 -24.50 8.97 -5.07
CA VAL A 5 -24.67 9.50 -6.43
C VAL A 5 -25.51 10.78 -6.40
N ASP A 6 -26.69 10.71 -5.80
CA ASP A 6 -27.62 11.85 -5.73
C ASP A 6 -27.00 13.06 -5.01
N ARG A 7 -26.11 12.82 -4.04
CA ARG A 7 -25.37 13.88 -3.34
C ARG A 7 -24.41 14.59 -4.29
N TYR A 8 -23.51 13.85 -4.94
CA TYR A 8 -22.46 14.42 -5.77
C TYR A 8 -23.00 14.99 -7.09
N GLU A 9 -24.11 14.47 -7.60
CA GLU A 9 -24.75 14.96 -8.81
C GLU A 9 -25.27 16.40 -8.66
N ARG A 10 -25.65 16.80 -7.45
CA ARG A 10 -26.17 18.14 -7.15
C ARG A 10 -25.08 19.21 -7.01
N LEU A 11 -23.81 18.81 -6.81
CA LEU A 11 -22.70 19.74 -6.58
C LEU A 11 -22.13 20.25 -7.90
N ASP A 12 -21.87 21.54 -8.05
CA ASP A 12 -21.16 22.07 -9.21
C ASP A 12 -19.64 21.73 -9.16
N VAL A 13 -18.89 22.12 -10.19
CA VAL A 13 -17.46 21.81 -10.30
C VAL A 13 -16.67 22.40 -9.11
N GLY A 14 -16.98 23.62 -8.70
CA GLY A 14 -16.29 24.29 -7.60
C GLY A 14 -16.58 23.61 -6.26
N ALA A 15 -17.84 23.26 -5.99
CA ALA A 15 -18.25 22.52 -4.81
C ALA A 15 -17.65 21.11 -4.77
N LEU A 16 -17.55 20.41 -5.92
CA LEU A 16 -16.92 19.10 -6.00
C LEU A 16 -15.42 19.13 -5.72
N GLU A 17 -14.73 20.23 -6.06
CA GLU A 17 -13.30 20.38 -5.83
C GLU A 17 -12.97 20.48 -4.33
N VAL A 18 -13.74 21.29 -3.61
CA VAL A 18 -13.52 21.59 -2.18
C VAL A 18 -14.29 20.67 -1.22
N ASP A 19 -15.20 19.83 -1.70
CA ASP A 19 -15.98 18.92 -0.85
C ASP A 19 -15.07 17.92 -0.11
N ASP A 20 -15.15 17.96 1.23
CA ASP A 20 -14.48 17.05 2.15
C ASP A 20 -15.47 16.04 2.81
N SER A 21 -16.74 16.05 2.38
CA SER A 21 -17.81 15.22 2.98
C SER A 21 -17.75 13.74 2.61
N ALA A 22 -16.65 13.31 1.99
CA ALA A 22 -16.40 11.93 1.62
C ALA A 22 -16.16 11.08 2.86
N THR A 23 -17.07 10.14 3.12
CA THR A 23 -17.04 9.28 4.31
C THR A 23 -16.41 7.92 4.04
N CYS A 24 -16.33 7.53 2.77
CA CYS A 24 -15.82 6.24 2.34
C CYS A 24 -15.17 6.35 0.97
N MET A 25 -14.46 5.31 0.57
CA MET A 25 -13.80 5.25 -0.73
C MET A 25 -14.77 5.42 -1.91
N LEU A 26 -15.98 4.87 -1.82
CA LEU A 26 -17.01 5.05 -2.85
C LEU A 26 -17.31 6.54 -3.07
N ASP A 27 -17.36 7.32 -2.01
CA ASP A 27 -17.59 8.76 -2.09
C ASP A 27 -16.45 9.46 -2.82
N LEU A 28 -15.20 9.08 -2.54
CA LEU A 28 -14.02 9.63 -3.22
C LEU A 28 -14.04 9.34 -4.72
N VAL A 29 -14.33 8.10 -5.12
CA VAL A 29 -14.37 7.71 -6.54
C VAL A 29 -15.54 8.39 -7.26
N LEU A 30 -16.74 8.42 -6.65
CA LEU A 30 -17.90 9.11 -7.22
C LEU A 30 -17.67 10.61 -7.38
N ARG A 31 -17.15 11.27 -6.33
CA ARG A 31 -16.82 12.71 -6.36
C ARG A 31 -15.84 13.00 -7.49
N ARG A 32 -14.77 12.21 -7.62
CA ARG A 32 -13.75 12.38 -8.66
C ARG A 32 -14.33 12.20 -10.06
N GLN A 33 -15.10 11.14 -10.30
CA GLN A 33 -15.68 10.90 -11.63
C GLN A 33 -16.68 11.98 -12.03
N MET A 34 -17.51 12.45 -11.09
CA MET A 34 -18.45 13.54 -11.36
C MET A 34 -17.75 14.88 -11.59
N PHE A 35 -16.66 15.14 -10.87
CA PHE A 35 -15.81 16.31 -11.10
C PHE A 35 -15.24 16.33 -12.52
N GLU A 36 -14.64 15.21 -12.96
CA GLU A 36 -14.07 15.09 -14.30
C GLU A 36 -15.14 15.20 -15.40
N ALA A 37 -16.29 14.55 -15.23
CA ALA A 37 -17.39 14.61 -16.19
C ALA A 37 -17.93 16.03 -16.37
N LYS A 38 -18.17 16.74 -15.25
CA LYS A 38 -18.66 18.13 -15.28
C LYS A 38 -17.63 19.10 -15.83
N LYS A 39 -16.35 18.93 -15.48
CA LYS A 39 -15.24 19.72 -16.03
C LYS A 39 -15.09 19.53 -17.54
N ALA A 40 -15.32 18.32 -18.05
CA ALA A 40 -15.28 18.01 -19.49
C ALA A 40 -16.57 18.39 -20.24
N GLY A 41 -17.61 18.87 -19.55
CA GLY A 41 -18.92 19.15 -20.16
C GLY A 41 -19.66 17.91 -20.67
N ILE A 42 -19.29 16.71 -20.19
CA ILE A 42 -19.90 15.45 -20.56
C ILE A 42 -21.01 15.14 -19.54
N ALA A 43 -22.20 14.78 -20.02
CA ALA A 43 -23.27 14.31 -19.15
C ALA A 43 -22.79 13.09 -18.35
N ALA A 44 -22.79 13.21 -17.02
CA ALA A 44 -22.34 12.13 -16.16
C ALA A 44 -23.24 10.90 -16.33
N THR A 45 -22.79 9.89 -17.09
CA THR A 45 -23.40 8.56 -17.07
C THR A 45 -23.35 8.03 -15.65
N ASN A 46 -24.40 7.32 -15.22
CA ASN A 46 -24.47 6.78 -13.86
C ASN A 46 -23.21 5.94 -13.55
N PRO A 47 -22.29 6.46 -12.72
CA PRO A 47 -20.98 5.86 -12.52
C PRO A 47 -21.07 4.49 -11.85
N THR A 48 -22.16 4.19 -11.12
CA THR A 48 -22.36 2.90 -10.45
C THR A 48 -22.70 1.76 -11.40
N LYS A 49 -22.90 2.06 -12.69
CA LYS A 49 -23.17 1.05 -13.73
C LYS A 49 -21.98 0.82 -14.66
N GLY A 50 -20.93 1.62 -14.53
CA GLY A 50 -19.72 1.45 -15.34
C GLY A 50 -18.89 0.27 -14.83
N PRO A 51 -18.39 -0.61 -15.72
CA PRO A 51 -17.52 -1.72 -15.32
C PRO A 51 -16.28 -1.24 -14.55
N ALA A 52 -15.68 -0.13 -14.99
CA ALA A 52 -14.51 0.45 -14.31
C ALA A 52 -14.77 0.82 -12.84
N MET A 53 -15.96 1.33 -12.48
CA MET A 53 -16.29 1.62 -11.08
C MET A 53 -16.41 0.33 -10.26
N LEU A 54 -17.08 -0.68 -10.82
CA LEU A 54 -17.26 -1.96 -10.14
C LEU A 54 -15.93 -2.67 -9.95
N ASP A 55 -15.07 -2.66 -10.96
CA ASP A 55 -13.73 -3.23 -10.93
C ASP A 55 -12.86 -2.53 -9.86
N GLU A 56 -12.84 -1.19 -9.84
CA GLU A 56 -12.11 -0.43 -8.82
C GLU A 56 -12.64 -0.71 -7.40
N MET A 57 -13.96 -0.76 -7.21
CA MET A 57 -14.54 -1.09 -5.90
C MET A 57 -14.14 -2.50 -5.45
N PHE A 58 -14.16 -3.46 -6.39
CA PHE A 58 -13.81 -4.85 -6.12
C PHE A 58 -12.34 -5.00 -5.77
N VAL A 59 -11.43 -4.46 -6.60
CA VAL A 59 -9.98 -4.52 -6.38
C VAL A 59 -9.64 -3.97 -5.00
N ARG A 60 -10.19 -2.82 -4.63
CA ARG A 60 -9.92 -2.19 -3.34
C ARG A 60 -10.42 -2.99 -2.14
N LEU A 61 -11.59 -3.62 -2.26
CA LEU A 61 -12.14 -4.52 -1.25
C LEU A 61 -11.20 -5.72 -1.02
N VAL A 62 -10.71 -6.31 -2.10
CA VAL A 62 -9.80 -7.47 -2.06
C VAL A 62 -8.42 -7.09 -1.53
N GLU A 63 -7.84 -6.00 -2.05
CA GLU A 63 -6.50 -5.50 -1.68
C GLU A 63 -6.36 -5.28 -0.16
N GLY A 64 -7.37 -4.65 0.46
CA GLY A 64 -7.34 -4.31 1.89
C GLY A 64 -7.64 -5.51 2.81
N HIS A 65 -8.43 -6.48 2.34
CA HIS A 65 -8.86 -7.60 3.16
C HIS A 65 -7.76 -8.64 3.31
N ASP A 66 -7.28 -9.19 2.20
CA ASP A 66 -6.43 -10.37 2.22
C ASP A 66 -5.01 -10.06 2.70
N SER A 67 -4.46 -8.92 2.29
CA SER A 67 -3.10 -8.52 2.66
C SER A 67 -2.97 -8.27 4.18
N ARG A 68 -3.93 -7.54 4.76
CA ARG A 68 -3.94 -7.21 6.20
C ARG A 68 -4.20 -8.46 7.05
N ALA A 69 -5.17 -9.29 6.66
CA ALA A 69 -5.47 -10.52 7.36
C ALA A 69 -4.27 -11.48 7.34
N ASN A 70 -3.61 -11.63 6.20
CA ASN A 70 -2.41 -12.46 6.08
C ASN A 70 -1.25 -11.94 6.93
N THR A 71 -0.97 -10.63 6.90
CA THR A 71 0.08 -10.03 7.76
C THR A 71 -0.20 -10.30 9.23
N LEU A 72 -1.43 -10.10 9.69
CA LEU A 72 -1.78 -10.31 11.09
C LEU A 72 -1.70 -11.79 11.50
N ALA A 73 -2.12 -12.70 10.62
CA ALA A 73 -2.02 -14.14 10.87
C ALA A 73 -0.56 -14.58 11.04
N TRP A 74 0.35 -14.10 10.18
CA TRP A 74 1.79 -14.36 10.32
C TRP A 74 2.38 -13.73 11.57
N PHE A 75 1.99 -12.50 11.89
CA PHE A 75 2.43 -11.84 13.13
C PHE A 75 2.08 -12.69 14.36
N VAL A 76 0.83 -13.16 14.47
CA VAL A 76 0.41 -14.05 15.56
C VAL A 76 1.23 -15.35 15.56
N LYS A 77 1.48 -15.93 14.38
CA LYS A 77 2.30 -17.13 14.25
C LYS A 77 3.74 -16.92 14.73
N PHE A 78 4.35 -15.77 14.44
CA PHE A 78 5.70 -15.45 14.91
C PHE A 78 5.74 -15.18 16.41
N MET A 79 4.74 -14.48 16.95
CA MET A 79 4.68 -14.27 18.40
C MET A 79 4.58 -15.60 19.17
N GLU A 80 3.83 -16.57 18.64
CA GLU A 80 3.77 -17.93 19.19
C GLU A 80 5.10 -18.68 19.07
N ALA A 81 5.76 -18.59 17.91
CA ALA A 81 7.04 -19.25 17.67
C ALA A 81 8.22 -18.63 18.46
N TYR A 82 8.14 -17.34 18.80
CA TYR A 82 9.18 -16.59 19.49
C TYR A 82 8.66 -15.89 20.78
N PRO A 83 8.34 -16.64 21.85
CA PRO A 83 7.77 -16.08 23.08
C PRO A 83 8.66 -15.02 23.76
N ALA A 84 9.99 -15.12 23.63
CA ALA A 84 10.91 -14.12 24.15
C ALA A 84 10.68 -12.75 23.50
N VAL A 85 10.59 -12.71 22.17
CA VAL A 85 10.29 -11.50 21.39
C VAL A 85 8.91 -10.95 21.75
N GLN A 86 7.91 -11.83 21.89
CA GLN A 86 6.57 -11.43 22.31
C GLN A 86 6.56 -10.76 23.70
N ASN A 87 7.27 -11.33 24.67
CA ASN A 87 7.36 -10.79 26.02
C ASN A 87 8.11 -9.45 26.08
N GLU A 88 9.21 -9.34 25.32
CA GLU A 88 9.96 -8.09 25.19
C GLU A 88 9.11 -7.00 24.53
N LEU A 89 8.47 -7.30 23.40
CA LEU A 89 7.55 -6.37 22.73
C LEU A 89 6.45 -5.90 23.67
N ARG A 90 5.83 -6.84 24.40
CA ARG A 90 4.76 -6.51 25.36
C ARG A 90 5.25 -5.63 26.49
N THR A 91 6.46 -5.86 27.00
CA THR A 91 7.08 -5.05 28.06
C THR A 91 7.37 -3.65 27.54
N THR A 92 8.00 -3.54 26.38
CA THR A 92 8.30 -2.26 25.72
C THR A 92 7.04 -1.44 25.47
N LEU A 93 5.97 -2.07 24.95
CA LEU A 93 4.69 -1.39 24.71
C LEU A 93 4.02 -0.91 26.00
N LYS A 94 4.04 -1.71 27.08
CA LYS A 94 3.49 -1.31 28.38
C LYS A 94 4.27 -0.16 29.01
N SER A 95 5.59 -0.13 28.83
CA SER A 95 6.43 0.98 29.30
C SER A 95 6.20 2.26 28.51
N ALA A 96 6.01 2.18 27.19
CA ALA A 96 5.71 3.33 26.34
C ALA A 96 4.27 3.86 26.53
N PHE A 97 3.32 2.96 26.80
CA PHE A 97 1.91 3.27 26.98
C PHE A 97 1.41 2.82 28.36
N PRO A 98 1.83 3.50 29.45
CA PRO A 98 1.33 3.18 30.77
C PRO A 98 -0.16 3.53 30.90
N GLY A 99 -0.90 2.67 31.59
CA GLY A 99 -2.32 2.84 31.87
C GLY A 99 -3.13 1.56 31.66
N PRO A 100 -4.38 1.53 32.15
CA PRO A 100 -5.29 0.41 31.93
C PRO A 100 -5.89 0.41 30.51
N ASP A 101 -5.95 1.58 29.88
CA ASP A 101 -6.61 1.77 28.58
C ASP A 101 -5.62 1.59 27.41
N PRO A 102 -6.10 1.06 26.27
CA PRO A 102 -5.28 1.00 25.06
C PRO A 102 -4.94 2.42 24.55
N PRO A 103 -3.73 2.63 23.98
CA PRO A 103 -3.37 3.92 23.40
C PRO A 103 -4.25 4.25 22.19
N THR A 104 -4.50 5.54 21.98
CA THR A 104 -5.16 6.03 20.76
C THR A 104 -4.26 5.83 19.54
N VAL A 105 -4.85 5.78 18.34
CA VAL A 105 -4.09 5.69 17.08
C VAL A 105 -3.08 6.83 16.96
N ASP A 106 -3.49 8.06 17.24
CA ASP A 106 -2.59 9.21 17.20
C ASP A 106 -1.42 9.06 18.16
N ARG A 107 -1.65 8.52 19.36
CA ARG A 107 -0.58 8.28 20.32
C ARG A 107 0.38 7.21 19.84
N ILE A 108 -0.11 6.13 19.24
CA ILE A 108 0.73 5.08 18.65
C ILE A 108 1.61 5.67 17.54
N LEU A 109 1.02 6.44 16.62
CA LEU A 109 1.73 7.00 15.46
C LEU A 109 2.78 8.05 15.82
N ASN A 110 2.60 8.76 16.93
CA ASN A 110 3.52 9.82 17.38
C ASN A 110 4.50 9.38 18.47
N THR A 111 4.54 8.08 18.82
CA THR A 111 5.49 7.55 19.81
C THR A 111 6.52 6.68 19.10
N GLU A 112 7.78 7.10 19.14
CA GLU A 112 8.88 6.30 18.59
C GLU A 112 9.19 5.11 19.49
N ILE A 113 9.01 3.90 18.96
CA ILE A 113 9.31 2.66 19.66
C ILE A 113 10.11 1.78 18.71
N PRO A 114 11.45 1.96 18.63
CA PRO A 114 12.27 1.26 17.64
C PRO A 114 12.13 -0.26 17.66
N TYR A 115 11.87 -0.84 18.84
CA TYR A 115 11.64 -2.28 18.96
C TYR A 115 10.31 -2.74 18.35
N LEU A 116 9.25 -1.91 18.43
CA LEU A 116 7.98 -2.17 17.76
C LEU A 116 8.19 -2.13 16.24
N ASP A 117 8.83 -1.07 15.74
CA ASP A 117 9.08 -0.89 14.31
C ASP A 117 9.93 -2.04 13.77
N GLY A 118 11.03 -2.38 14.45
CA GLY A 118 11.87 -3.52 14.10
C GLY A 118 11.11 -4.85 14.11
N THR A 119 10.21 -5.06 15.08
CA THR A 119 9.39 -6.28 15.13
C THR A 119 8.37 -6.34 13.99
N LEU A 120 7.76 -5.21 13.62
CA LEU A 120 6.81 -5.15 12.51
C LEU A 120 7.51 -5.39 11.16
N GLU A 121 8.63 -4.71 10.92
CA GLU A 121 9.45 -4.89 9.72
C GLU A 121 9.97 -6.33 9.60
N GLU A 122 10.50 -6.88 10.70
CA GLU A 122 10.98 -8.26 10.73
C GLU A 122 9.85 -9.29 10.65
N SER A 123 8.62 -8.94 11.02
CA SER A 123 7.45 -9.81 10.79
C SER A 123 7.05 -9.82 9.31
N LEU A 124 7.13 -8.67 8.62
CA LEU A 124 6.77 -8.55 7.21
C LEU A 124 7.76 -9.28 6.29
N ARG A 125 9.07 -9.23 6.62
CA ARG A 125 10.15 -9.84 5.84
C ARG A 125 9.94 -11.34 5.53
N PRO A 126 9.70 -12.23 6.52
CA PRO A 126 9.42 -13.65 6.30
C PRO A 126 7.94 -13.96 6.00
N ALA A 127 6.98 -13.12 6.42
CA ALA A 127 5.55 -13.36 6.17
C ALA A 127 5.21 -13.45 4.68
N GLY A 128 5.93 -12.69 3.85
CA GLY A 128 5.74 -12.70 2.41
C GLY A 128 4.33 -12.31 1.99
N THR A 129 3.70 -11.34 2.67
CA THR A 129 2.35 -10.85 2.34
C THR A 129 2.24 -10.37 0.89
N ALA A 130 3.31 -9.82 0.34
CA ALA A 130 3.50 -9.67 -1.09
C ALA A 130 4.73 -10.49 -1.50
N LYS A 131 4.53 -11.57 -2.28
CA LYS A 131 5.63 -12.46 -2.68
C LYS A 131 6.38 -11.98 -3.91
N GLY A 132 5.74 -11.19 -4.75
CA GLY A 132 6.36 -10.64 -5.94
C GLY A 132 5.43 -9.70 -6.69
N THR A 133 6.01 -8.94 -7.60
CA THR A 133 5.28 -8.11 -8.55
C THR A 133 5.85 -8.31 -9.94
N VAL A 134 4.99 -8.22 -10.96
CA VAL A 134 5.43 -8.31 -12.35
C VAL A 134 5.52 -6.91 -12.93
N ARG A 135 6.63 -6.60 -13.59
CA ARG A 135 6.82 -5.41 -14.41
C ARG A 135 6.94 -5.80 -15.87
N GLN A 136 6.50 -4.93 -16.77
CA GLN A 136 6.72 -5.09 -18.20
C GLN A 136 7.67 -4.00 -18.68
N ALA A 137 8.71 -4.39 -19.42
CA ALA A 137 9.59 -3.44 -20.09
C ALA A 137 8.79 -2.68 -21.16
N LEU A 138 8.73 -1.36 -21.05
CA LEU A 138 8.00 -0.52 -22.02
C LEU A 138 8.84 -0.18 -23.25
N VAL A 139 10.16 -0.37 -23.15
CA VAL A 139 11.16 -0.20 -24.21
C VAL A 139 12.28 -1.20 -23.94
N ASP A 140 13.13 -1.43 -24.94
CA ASP A 140 14.40 -2.14 -24.73
C ASP A 140 15.19 -1.48 -23.59
N THR A 141 15.55 -2.26 -22.58
CA THR A 141 16.23 -1.78 -21.37
C THR A 141 17.32 -2.73 -20.94
N ASP A 142 18.12 -2.31 -19.96
CA ASP A 142 19.23 -3.08 -19.40
C ASP A 142 19.06 -3.17 -17.89
N ILE A 143 19.11 -4.38 -17.34
CA ILE A 143 19.11 -4.64 -15.90
C ILE A 143 20.42 -5.34 -15.54
N LEU A 144 21.31 -4.65 -14.82
CA LEU A 144 22.61 -5.19 -14.39
C LEU A 144 23.45 -5.79 -15.55
N GLY A 145 23.43 -5.12 -16.70
CA GLY A 145 24.13 -5.57 -17.92
C GLY A 145 23.39 -6.65 -18.74
N HIS A 146 22.18 -7.05 -18.33
CA HIS A 146 21.33 -7.95 -19.10
C HIS A 146 20.35 -7.16 -19.97
N LYS A 147 20.37 -7.41 -21.28
CA LYS A 147 19.42 -6.84 -22.25
C LYS A 147 18.02 -7.42 -22.01
N ILE A 148 17.06 -6.55 -21.77
CA ILE A 148 15.65 -6.86 -21.57
C ILE A 148 14.87 -6.19 -22.70
N PRO A 149 14.42 -6.95 -23.71
CA PRO A 149 13.65 -6.39 -24.82
C PRO A 149 12.33 -5.76 -24.37
N GLU A 150 11.83 -4.82 -25.17
CA GLU A 150 10.48 -4.27 -25.04
C GLU A 150 9.44 -5.40 -24.89
N SER A 151 8.42 -5.16 -24.09
CA SER A 151 7.34 -6.08 -23.76
C SER A 151 7.75 -7.33 -22.95
N THR A 152 9.02 -7.45 -22.54
CA THR A 152 9.45 -8.51 -21.62
C THR A 152 8.82 -8.33 -20.24
N LYS A 153 8.22 -9.40 -19.70
CA LYS A 153 7.72 -9.45 -18.33
C LYS A 153 8.83 -9.88 -17.37
N VAL A 154 9.12 -9.04 -16.39
CA VAL A 154 10.12 -9.28 -15.34
C VAL A 154 9.39 -9.51 -14.02
N LEU A 155 9.58 -10.69 -13.43
CA LEU A 155 9.08 -10.99 -12.09
C LEU A 155 10.08 -10.46 -11.06
N LEU A 156 9.65 -9.50 -10.24
CA LEU A 156 10.40 -9.02 -9.09
C LEU A 156 10.00 -9.86 -7.87
N ASN A 157 10.92 -10.69 -7.40
CA ASN A 157 10.74 -11.43 -6.15
C ASN A 157 10.95 -10.47 -4.97
N LEU A 158 9.91 -10.27 -4.16
CA LEU A 158 9.95 -9.39 -2.98
C LEU A 158 10.26 -10.15 -1.69
N HIS A 159 10.42 -11.48 -1.75
CA HIS A 159 10.72 -12.27 -0.59
C HIS A 159 12.21 -12.17 -0.23
N ILE A 160 12.51 -11.49 0.88
CA ILE A 160 13.88 -11.26 1.37
C ILE A 160 14.16 -12.24 2.52
N ASN A 161 14.37 -13.51 2.18
CA ASN A 161 14.75 -14.55 3.14
C ASN A 161 16.23 -14.94 3.08
N GLN A 162 17.01 -14.30 2.22
CA GLN A 162 18.42 -14.59 1.98
C GLN A 162 19.19 -13.30 1.79
N THR A 163 20.50 -13.35 2.05
CA THR A 163 21.42 -12.26 1.75
C THR A 163 21.33 -11.90 0.27
N PRO A 164 21.31 -10.60 -0.09
CA PRO A 164 21.35 -10.19 -1.49
C PRO A 164 22.49 -10.86 -2.24
N TYR A 165 22.22 -11.28 -3.48
CA TYR A 165 23.26 -11.84 -4.35
C TYR A 165 24.34 -10.79 -4.61
N SER A 166 25.61 -11.17 -4.52
CA SER A 166 26.72 -10.29 -4.88
C SER A 166 26.78 -10.14 -6.39
N PHE A 167 26.77 -8.89 -6.88
CA PHE A 167 26.94 -8.61 -8.29
C PHE A 167 27.95 -7.49 -8.48
N ASP A 168 28.45 -7.40 -9.71
CA ASP A 168 29.39 -6.37 -10.13
C ASP A 168 28.69 -5.00 -10.15
N GLU A 169 29.06 -4.15 -9.18
CA GLU A 169 28.53 -2.80 -9.00
C GLU A 169 28.74 -1.89 -10.22
N SER A 170 29.76 -2.17 -11.05
CA SER A 170 30.00 -1.43 -12.30
C SER A 170 28.92 -1.65 -13.36
N LYS A 171 28.06 -2.68 -13.19
CA LYS A 171 26.95 -2.98 -14.10
C LYS A 171 25.66 -2.23 -13.77
N ARG A 172 25.63 -1.47 -12.67
CA ARG A 172 24.48 -0.61 -12.36
C ARG A 172 24.33 0.49 -13.41
N SER A 173 23.14 1.07 -13.51
CA SER A 173 22.94 2.25 -14.37
C SER A 173 23.83 3.41 -13.90
N PRO A 174 24.22 4.34 -14.79
CA PRO A 174 25.07 5.47 -14.41
C PRO A 174 24.50 6.28 -13.24
N GLY A 175 23.17 6.49 -13.21
CA GLY A 175 22.50 7.19 -12.11
C GLY A 175 22.63 6.48 -10.76
N CYS A 176 22.57 5.15 -10.74
CA CYS A 176 22.81 4.36 -9.53
C CYS A 176 24.27 4.38 -9.09
N GLN A 177 25.23 4.44 -10.03
CA GLN A 177 26.66 4.53 -9.70
C GLN A 177 27.03 5.89 -9.09
N THR A 178 26.34 6.96 -9.50
CA THR A 178 26.55 8.31 -8.95
C THR A 178 25.84 8.53 -7.61
N ALA A 179 24.92 7.64 -7.23
CA ALA A 179 24.26 7.72 -5.94
C ALA A 179 25.24 7.28 -4.84
N ILE A 180 25.52 8.16 -3.88
CA ILE A 180 26.38 7.86 -2.74
C ILE A 180 25.75 6.69 -1.97
N PRO A 181 26.49 5.60 -1.67
CA PRO A 181 25.98 4.55 -0.81
C PRO A 181 25.64 5.15 0.57
N ILE A 182 24.40 4.96 1.01
CA ILE A 182 23.92 5.32 2.36
C ILE A 182 24.51 4.33 3.36
#